data_AF-A0A842R5F4-F1
#
_entry.id   AF-A0A842R5F4-F1
#
_cell.length_a   1.000
_cell.length_b   1.000
_cell.length_c   1.000
_cell.angle_alpha   90.00
_cell.angle_beta   90.00
_cell.angle_gamma   90.00
#
_symmetry.space_group_name_H-M   'P 1'
#
loop_
_entity.id
_entity.type
_entity.pdbx_description
1 polymer ?
#
loop_
_entity_poly.entity_id
_entity_poly.type
_entity_poly.pdbx_seq_one_letter_code
_entity_poly.pdbx_strand_id
1 'polypeptide(L)' 'MAGNFKEVKLPDSLHKRIEKRLPNTEFKTVSEYVTFLVREVLNNIEKEEDDQKAFTDEEEKEIEERLRNLGYID' A
#
# COMPACT_ATOMS: atom_id res chain seq x y z
N MET A 1 -0.81 -5.85 -25.47
CA MET A 1 -0.40 -4.48 -25.11
C MET A 1 0.97 -4.58 -24.48
N ALA A 2 2.02 -4.05 -25.13
CA ALA A 2 3.35 -4.02 -24.53
C ALA A 2 3.32 -2.96 -23.42
N GLY A 3 3.35 -3.39 -22.16
CA GLY A 3 3.51 -2.47 -21.05
C GLY A 3 4.85 -1.76 -21.16
N ASN A 4 4.89 -0.46 -20.88
CA ASN A 4 6.17 0.24 -20.74
C ASN A 4 6.86 -0.25 -19.47
N PHE A 5 8.03 -0.87 -19.62
CA PHE A 5 8.85 -1.33 -18.48
C PHE A 5 9.98 -0.33 -18.21
N LYS A 6 10.36 -0.17 -16.95
CA LYS A 6 11.53 0.60 -16.51
C LYS A 6 12.48 -0.31 -15.74
N GLU A 7 13.78 -0.11 -15.92
CA GLU A 7 14.81 -0.84 -15.18
C GLU A 7 15.10 -0.19 -13.83
N VAL A 8 15.21 -1.01 -12.78
CA VAL A 8 15.57 -0.57 -11.43
C VAL A 8 16.74 -1.42 -10.96
N LYS A 9 17.79 -0.77 -10.43
CA LYS A 9 18.95 -1.47 -9.89
C LYS A 9 18.67 -1.93 -8.46
N LEU A 10 18.78 -3.23 -8.24
CA LEU A 10 18.65 -3.85 -6.93
C LEU A 10 20.02 -4.34 -6.45
N PRO A 11 20.33 -4.22 -5.15
CA PRO A 11 21.50 -4.88 -4.57
C PRO A 11 21.47 -6.40 -4.80
N ASP A 12 22.62 -6.99 -5.14
CA ASP A 12 22.75 -8.43 -5.38
C ASP A 12 22.30 -9.27 -4.18
N SER A 13 22.46 -8.75 -2.96
CA SER A 13 22.02 -9.40 -1.73
C SER A 13 20.50 -9.55 -1.67
N LEU A 14 19.74 -8.57 -2.15
CA LEU A 14 18.29 -8.63 -2.23
C LEU A 14 17.85 -9.54 -3.37
N HIS A 15 18.48 -9.44 -4.53
CA HIS A 15 18.19 -10.32 -5.67
C HIS A 15 18.32 -11.80 -5.29
N LYS A 16 19.43 -12.19 -4.64
CA LYS A 16 19.65 -13.57 -4.19
C LYS A 16 18.61 -14.05 -3.18
N ARG A 17 18.12 -13.15 -2.31
CA ARG A 17 17.05 -13.49 -1.35
C ARG A 17 15.72 -13.74 -2.07
N ILE A 18 15.43 -12.92 -3.08
CA ILE A 18 14.25 -13.07 -3.92
C ILE A 18 14.31 -14.40 -4.69
N GLU A 19 15.43 -14.70 -5.35
CA GLU A 19 15.61 -15.97 -6.08
C GLU A 19 15.45 -17.19 -5.19
N LYS A 20 15.95 -17.15 -3.95
CA LYS A 20 15.77 -18.24 -2.99
C LYS A 20 14.32 -18.44 -2.56
N ARG A 21 13.51 -17.38 -2.57
CA ARG A 21 12.09 -17.46 -2.22
C ARG A 21 11.21 -17.85 -3.41
N LEU A 22 11.61 -17.52 -4.63
CA LEU A 22 10.84 -17.77 -5.85
C LEU A 22 10.25 -19.20 -5.97
N PRO A 23 10.99 -20.30 -5.67
CA PRO A 23 10.46 -21.67 -5.77
C PRO A 23 9.29 -21.96 -4.81
N ASN A 24 9.15 -21.17 -3.74
CA ASN A 24 8.08 -21.32 -2.74
C ASN A 24 6.89 -20.40 -3.04
N THR A 25 6.87 -19.78 -4.21
CA THR A 25 5.82 -18.82 -4.61
C THR A 25 5.17 -19.24 -5.92
N GLU A 26 4.04 -18.63 -6.25
CA GLU A 26 3.29 -18.90 -7.48
C GLU A 26 3.89 -18.19 -8.72
N PHE A 27 4.94 -17.39 -8.53
CA PHE A 27 5.54 -16.58 -9.59
C PHE A 27 6.62 -17.36 -10.35
N LYS A 28 6.68 -17.13 -11.66
CA LYS A 28 7.64 -17.82 -12.55
C LYS A 28 8.93 -17.04 -12.73
N THR A 29 8.88 -15.73 -12.50
CA THR A 29 10.03 -14.84 -12.67
C THR A 29 10.23 -13.90 -11.49
N VAL A 30 11.47 -13.48 -11.27
CA VAL A 30 11.83 -12.46 -10.29
C VAL A 30 11.07 -11.15 -10.55
N SER A 31 10.92 -10.77 -11.82
CA SER A 31 10.21 -9.54 -12.22
C SER A 31 8.75 -9.56 -11.78
N GLU A 32 8.04 -10.68 -11.99
CA GLU A 32 6.64 -10.83 -11.56
C GLU A 32 6.51 -10.73 -10.04
N TYR A 33 7.37 -11.43 -9.30
CA TYR A 33 7.34 -11.41 -7.84
C TYR A 33 7.64 -10.03 -7.26
N VAL A 34 8.67 -9.35 -7.78
CA VAL A 34 9.01 -7.98 -7.36
C VAL A 34 7.87 -7.02 -7.70
N THR A 35 7.28 -7.15 -8.89
CA THR A 35 6.15 -6.31 -9.30
C THR A 35 4.96 -6.47 -8.36
N PHE A 36 4.64 -7.71 -7.99
CA PHE A 36 3.57 -7.99 -7.04
C PHE A 36 3.83 -7.35 -5.67
N LEU A 37 5.02 -7.58 -5.10
CA LEU A 37 5.39 -7.02 -3.80
C LEU A 37 5.36 -5.50 -3.80
N VAL A 38 5.90 -4.85 -4.84
CA VAL A 38 5.90 -3.39 -4.94
C VAL A 38 4.46 -2.86 -5.02
N ARG A 39 3.59 -3.49 -5.81
CA ARG A 39 2.17 -3.10 -5.87
C ARG A 39 1.47 -3.27 -4.53
N GLU A 40 1.70 -4.38 -3.85
CA GLU A 40 1.06 -4.65 -2.56
C GLU A 40 1.51 -3.62 -1.50
N VAL A 41 2.81 -3.33 -1.43
CA VAL A 41 3.35 -2.31 -0.52
C VAL A 41 2.82 -0.93 -0.86
N LEU A 42 2.79 -0.53 -2.13
CA LEU A 42 2.23 0.76 -2.55
C LEU A 42 0.76 0.88 -2.19
N ASN A 43 -0.05 -0.14 -2.50
CA ASN A 43 -1.47 -0.14 -2.16
C ASN A 43 -1.70 -0.01 -0.65
N ASN A 44 -0.86 -0.62 0.19
CA ASN A 44 -0.97 -0.47 1.65
C ASN A 44 -0.61 0.95 2.09
N ILE A 45 0.47 1.53 1.56
CA ILE A 45 0.87 2.91 1.87
C ILE A 45 -0.21 3.90 1.41
N GLU A 46 -0.71 3.76 0.19
CA GLU A 46 -1.75 4.64 -0.37
C GLU A 46 -3.06 4.53 0.42
N LYS A 47 -3.45 3.32 0.86
CA LYS A 47 -4.59 3.15 1.76
C LYS A 47 -4.37 3.78 3.12
N GLU A 48 -3.18 3.62 3.72
CA GLU A 48 -2.88 4.27 4.99
C GLU A 48 -2.89 5.79 4.85
N GLU A 49 -2.42 6.34 3.73
CA GLU A 49 -2.49 7.77 3.44
C GLU A 49 -3.93 8.24 3.19
N ASP A 50 -4.76 7.46 2.50
CA ASP A 50 -6.16 7.78 2.25
C ASP A 50 -7.02 7.61 3.51
N ASP A 51 -6.77 6.61 4.35
CA ASP A 51 -7.41 6.44 5.66
C ASP A 51 -7.01 7.59 6.59
N GLN A 52 -5.73 8.01 6.58
CA GLN A 52 -5.28 9.21 7.31
C GLN A 52 -5.88 10.51 6.76
N LYS A 53 -6.19 10.58 5.45
CA LYS A 53 -6.91 11.73 4.86
C LYS A 53 -8.42 11.67 5.11
N ALA A 54 -9.01 10.50 5.22
CA ALA A 54 -10.43 10.32 5.56
C ALA A 54 -10.65 10.81 7.01
N PHE A 55 -9.84 10.36 7.97
CA PHE A 55 -9.82 10.90 9.33
C PHE A 55 -9.16 12.30 9.44
N THR A 56 -9.46 13.21 8.52
CA THR A 56 -9.08 14.62 8.67
C THR A 56 -9.94 15.28 9.73
N ASP A 57 -9.36 16.27 10.43
CA ASP A 57 -10.00 17.06 11.50
C ASP A 57 -11.40 17.62 11.13
N GLU A 58 -11.72 17.70 9.83
CA GLU A 58 -13.01 18.15 9.30
C GLU A 58 -14.12 17.09 9.49
N GLU A 59 -13.86 15.81 9.23
CA GLU A 59 -14.83 14.74 9.49
C GLU A 59 -15.05 14.55 11.00
N GLU A 60 -13.98 14.69 11.80
CA GLU A 60 -14.09 14.63 13.26
C GLU A 60 -14.97 15.77 13.80
N LYS A 61 -14.81 17.00 13.29
CA LYS A 61 -15.68 18.14 13.65
C LYS A 61 -17.12 17.95 13.23
N GLU A 62 -17.38 17.39 12.04
CA GLU A 62 -18.74 17.17 11.56
C GLU A 62 -19.45 16.08 12.39
N ILE A 63 -18.71 15.04 12.81
CA ILE A 63 -19.20 14.02 13.74
C ILE A 63 -19.42 14.63 15.13
N GLU A 64 -18.51 15.46 15.64
CA GLU A 64 -18.64 16.12 16.94
C GLU A 64 -19.83 17.09 16.98
N GLU A 65 -20.06 17.88 15.92
CA GLU A 65 -21.25 18.73 15.80
C GLU A 65 -22.53 17.91 15.70
N ARG A 66 -22.54 16.80 14.95
CA ARG A 66 -23.70 15.89 14.93
C ARG A 66 -23.99 15.29 16.30
N LEU A 67 -22.96 14.88 17.03
CA LEU A 67 -23.12 14.31 18.37
C LEU A 67 -23.57 15.35 19.40
N ARG A 68 -23.07 16.59 19.32
CA ARG A 68 -23.58 17.75 20.10
C ARG A 68 -25.05 18.04 19.78
N ASN A 69 -25.42 18.08 18.50
CA ASN A 69 -26.80 18.31 18.06
C ASN A 69 -27.77 17.20 18.50
N LEU A 70 -27.26 15.97 18.65
CA LEU A 70 -28.01 14.84 19.17
C LEU A 70 -27.98 14.73 20.71
N GLY A 71 -27.24 15.60 21.39
CA GLY A 71 -27.18 15.67 22.86
C GLY A 71 -26.37 14.55 23.52
N TYR A 72 -25.46 13.90 22.77
CA TYR A 72 -24.58 12.87 23.32
C TYR A 72 -23.31 13.43 23.97
N ILE A 73 -22.98 14.69 23.70
CA ILE A 73 -21.81 15.39 24.21
C ILE A 73 -22.26 16.83 24.54
N ASP A 74 -21.94 17.32 25.74
CA ASP A 74 -22.16 18.70 26.18
C ASP A 74 -20.97 19.60 25.78
#